data_AF-A0A1U8Q1D3-F1
#
_entry.id   AF-A0A1U8Q1D3-F1
#
_cell.length_a   1.000
_cell.length_b   1.000
_cell.length_c   1.000
_cell.angle_alpha   90.00
_cell.angle_beta   90.00
_cell.angle_gamma   90.00
#
_symmetry.space_group_name_H-M   'P 1'
#
loop_
_entity.id
_entity.type
_entity.pdbx_description
1 polymer ?
#
loop_
_entity_poly.entity_id
_entity_poly.type
_entity_poly.pdbx_seq_one_letter_code
_entity_poly.pdbx_strand_id
1 'polypeptide(L)'
;MEEEFNALLSSGTWEHWQAPPHSNVIGCKWVFRIKRNPDVSIARYESLLVAKGYSQRGVDLKETLSPVIKPATLCTILSLAISHNRPLCQLDDQNAFLHGTLDEHVYIIGENGVTVTLEEKL
;
A
#
# COMPACT_ATOMS: atom_id res chain seq x y z
N MET A 1 -7.23 -17.64 4.66
CA MET A 1 -6.12 -17.20 5.54
C MET A 1 -4.79 -17.70 4.97
N GLU A 2 -4.68 -19.00 4.66
CA GLU A 2 -3.50 -19.56 3.96
C GLU A 2 -3.40 -19.09 2.50
N GLU A 3 -4.53 -18.98 1.78
CA GLU A 3 -4.56 -18.51 0.38
C GLU A 3 -4.03 -17.08 0.20
N GLU A 4 -4.38 -16.13 1.08
CA GLU A 4 -3.88 -14.76 0.98
C GLU A 4 -2.42 -14.62 1.41
N PHE A 5 -1.98 -15.40 2.40
CA PHE A 5 -0.57 -15.49 2.76
C PHE A 5 0.27 -16.06 1.59
N ASN A 6 -0.25 -17.10 0.93
CA ASN A 6 0.38 -17.67 -0.27
C ASN A 6 0.33 -16.70 -1.45
N ALA A 7 -0.74 -15.91 -1.61
CA ALA A 7 -0.82 -14.87 -2.63
C ALA A 7 0.25 -13.79 -2.44
N LEU A 8 0.50 -13.37 -1.19
CA LEU A 8 1.59 -12.43 -0.85
C LEU A 8 2.97 -13.01 -1.16
N LEU A 9 3.21 -14.29 -0.82
CA LEU A 9 4.47 -14.95 -1.18
C LEU A 9 4.63 -15.10 -2.70
N SER A 10 3.54 -15.35 -3.42
CA SER A 10 3.56 -15.51 -4.87
C SER A 10 3.78 -14.22 -5.65
N SER A 11 3.57 -13.04 -5.02
CA SER A 11 3.76 -11.75 -5.68
C SER A 11 5.23 -11.37 -5.85
N GLY A 12 6.18 -12.14 -5.31
CA GLY A 12 7.61 -11.88 -5.40
C GLY A 12 8.08 -10.65 -4.62
N THR A 13 7.18 -9.95 -3.93
CA THR A 13 7.44 -8.72 -3.16
C THR A 13 7.83 -9.00 -1.69
N TRP A 14 7.72 -10.26 -1.27
CA TRP A 14 7.86 -10.69 0.12
C TRP A 14 8.90 -11.81 0.22
N GLU A 15 10.01 -11.54 0.91
CA GLU A 15 11.04 -12.54 1.20
C GLU A 15 11.22 -12.76 2.70
N HIS A 16 11.33 -14.04 3.09
CA HIS A 16 11.63 -14.41 4.47
C HIS A 16 13.11 -14.14 4.77
N TRP A 17 13.39 -13.16 5.62
CA TRP A 17 14.76 -12.76 5.97
C TRP A 17 14.92 -12.57 7.48
N GLN A 18 16.15 -12.61 7.99
CA GLN A 18 16.43 -12.23 9.37
C GLN A 18 16.85 -10.76 9.41
N ALA A 19 16.11 -9.91 10.13
CA ALA A 19 16.42 -8.49 10.26
C ALA A 19 17.88 -8.32 10.77
N PRO A 20 18.70 -7.46 10.14
CA PRO A 20 20.03 -7.15 10.65
C PRO A 20 19.96 -6.61 12.08
N PRO A 21 20.98 -6.85 12.92
CA PRO A 21 21.04 -6.22 14.24
C PRO A 21 20.99 -4.70 14.08
N HIS A 22 20.13 -4.04 14.87
CA HIS A 22 19.85 -2.59 14.83
C HIS A 22 18.95 -2.09 13.68
N SER A 23 18.35 -2.96 12.88
CA SER A 23 17.32 -2.53 11.91
C SER A 23 16.05 -2.05 12.62
N ASN A 24 15.38 -1.03 12.07
CA ASN A 24 14.08 -0.59 12.55
C ASN A 24 13.00 -1.58 12.11
N VAL A 25 12.51 -2.40 13.03
CA VAL A 25 11.51 -3.42 12.73
C VAL A 25 10.13 -2.95 13.13
N ILE A 26 9.21 -2.96 12.17
CA ILE A 26 7.84 -2.48 12.32
C ILE A 26 6.94 -3.68 12.66
N GLY A 27 6.10 -3.58 13.69
CA GLY A 27 5.09 -4.61 13.91
C GLY A 27 4.00 -4.55 12.84
N CYS A 28 3.40 -5.66 12.44
CA CYS A 28 2.16 -5.63 11.65
C CYS A 28 0.93 -6.07 12.44
N LYS A 29 -0.23 -5.93 11.82
CA LYS A 29 -1.50 -6.49 12.26
C LYS A 29 -2.35 -6.85 11.04
N TRP A 30 -3.02 -7.98 11.11
CA TRP A 30 -4.07 -8.34 10.15
C TRP A 30 -5.37 -7.58 10.45
N VAL A 31 -5.95 -7.00 9.41
CA VAL A 31 -7.25 -6.33 9.43
C VAL A 31 -8.18 -7.09 8.50
N PHE A 32 -9.15 -7.77 9.10
CA PHE A 32 -10.17 -8.51 8.37
C PHE A 32 -11.40 -7.63 8.16
N ARG A 33 -11.85 -7.51 6.92
CA ARG A 33 -13.10 -6.80 6.59
C ARG A 33 -13.99 -7.69 5.73
N ILE A 34 -15.30 -7.62 5.96
CA ILE A 34 -16.29 -8.25 5.09
C ILE A 34 -16.92 -7.16 4.23
N LYS A 35 -16.74 -7.24 2.91
CA LYS A 35 -17.50 -6.43 1.96
C LYS A 35 -18.85 -7.10 1.72
N ARG A 36 -19.92 -6.33 1.92
CA ARG A 36 -21.29 -6.74 1.64
C ARG A 36 -21.80 -6.03 0.39
N ASN A 37 -22.63 -6.74 -0.37
CA ASN A 37 -23.40 -6.19 -1.47
C ASN A 37 -24.55 -5.32 -0.95
N PRO A 38 -25.19 -4.50 -1.81
CA PRO A 38 -26.37 -3.70 -1.44
C PRO A 38 -27.55 -4.52 -0.91
N ASP A 39 -27.64 -5.79 -1.31
CA ASP A 39 -28.64 -6.76 -0.85
C ASP A 39 -28.24 -7.47 0.46
N VAL A 40 -27.20 -6.98 1.15
CA VAL A 40 -26.66 -7.49 2.42
C VAL A 40 -25.93 -8.85 2.29
N SER A 41 -25.89 -9.46 1.09
CA SER A 41 -25.11 -10.67 0.85
C SER A 41 -23.60 -10.40 0.94
N ILE A 42 -22.82 -11.46 1.21
CA ILE A 42 -21.36 -11.34 1.32
C ILE A 42 -20.76 -11.29 -0.09
N ALA A 43 -20.13 -10.16 -0.44
CA ALA A 43 -19.47 -9.98 -1.71
C ALA A 43 -18.05 -10.56 -1.69
N ARG A 44 -17.29 -10.24 -0.64
CA ARG A 44 -15.88 -10.62 -0.50
C ARG A 44 -15.41 -10.52 0.95
N TYR A 45 -14.53 -11.43 1.35
CA TYR A 45 -13.71 -11.29 2.55
C TYR A 45 -12.39 -10.60 2.15
N GLU A 46 -12.02 -9.53 2.84
CA GLU A 46 -10.81 -8.76 2.57
C GLU A 46 -9.76 -8.98 3.67
N SER A 47 -8.68 -9.63 3.25
CA SER A 47 -7.32 -9.69 3.80
C SER A 47 -6.51 -8.41 3.75
N LEU A 48 -6.20 -7.70 4.85
CA LEU A 48 -5.23 -6.60 4.81
C LEU A 48 -4.17 -6.75 5.90
N LEU A 49 -2.92 -6.93 5.49
CA LEU A 49 -1.77 -6.84 6.38
C LEU A 49 -1.35 -5.37 6.49
N VAL A 50 -1.43 -4.79 7.68
CA VAL A 50 -1.15 -3.37 7.90
C VAL A 50 0.07 -3.23 8.80
N ALA A 51 1.07 -2.49 8.33
CA ALA A 51 2.22 -2.10 9.13
C ALA A 51 1.81 -1.08 10.21
N LYS A 52 2.30 -1.25 11.43
CA LYS A 52 2.13 -0.29 12.54
C LYS A 52 3.10 0.87 12.36
N GLY A 53 2.82 1.75 11.39
CA GLY A 53 3.71 2.87 11.02
C GLY A 53 4.10 3.78 12.19
N TYR A 54 3.29 3.88 13.25
CA TYR A 54 3.65 4.63 14.46
C TYR A 54 4.87 4.09 15.21
N SER A 55 5.29 2.85 14.93
CA SER A 55 6.50 2.24 15.49
C SER A 55 7.77 2.66 14.75
N GLN A 56 7.68 3.33 13.60
CA GLN A 56 8.83 3.96 12.94
C GLN A 56 9.23 5.22 13.73
N ARG A 57 9.98 5.04 14.83
CA ARG A 57 10.52 6.18 15.59
C ARG A 57 11.81 6.68 14.97
N GLY A 58 11.75 7.88 14.39
CA GLY A 58 12.82 8.88 14.49
C GLY A 58 13.99 8.85 13.49
N VAL A 59 14.06 7.91 12.54
CA VAL A 59 15.19 7.87 11.59
C VAL A 59 14.78 8.34 10.18
N ASP A 60 13.69 7.82 9.62
CA ASP A 60 13.36 8.04 8.21
C ASP A 60 11.88 8.41 7.97
N LEU A 61 11.40 9.47 8.64
CA LEU A 61 10.09 10.08 8.33
C LEU A 61 10.26 11.32 7.43
N LYS A 62 11.22 11.28 6.51
CA LYS A 62 11.61 12.48 5.74
C LYS A 62 10.66 12.75 4.57
N GLU A 63 10.05 11.72 3.98
CA GLU A 63 9.18 11.88 2.81
C GLU A 63 7.91 11.04 2.93
N THR A 64 6.90 11.58 3.62
CA THR A 64 5.51 11.13 3.46
C THR A 64 4.69 12.32 2.98
N LEU A 65 4.99 12.77 1.77
CA LEU A 65 4.15 13.74 1.08
C LEU A 65 3.42 13.01 -0.04
N SER A 66 2.23 12.49 0.25
CA SER A 66 1.32 12.11 -0.83
C SER A 66 1.01 13.40 -1.63
N PRO A 67 1.32 13.45 -2.93
CA PRO A 67 1.09 14.65 -3.71
C PRO A 67 -0.42 14.89 -3.86
N VAL A 68 -0.98 15.77 -3.03
CA VAL A 68 -2.37 16.20 -3.17
C VAL A 68 -2.41 17.33 -4.20
N ILE A 69 -2.97 17.04 -5.37
CA ILE A 69 -3.22 18.06 -6.38
C ILE A 69 -4.18 19.09 -5.80
N LYS A 70 -3.82 20.37 -5.84
CA LYS A 70 -4.70 21.45 -5.40
C LYS A 70 -5.95 21.50 -6.30
N PRO A 71 -7.16 21.67 -5.74
CA PRO A 71 -8.39 21.74 -6.53
C PRO A 71 -8.34 22.79 -7.65
N ALA A 72 -7.68 23.92 -7.41
CA ALA A 72 -7.48 24.95 -8.43
C ALA A 72 -6.73 24.43 -9.67
N THR A 73 -5.65 23.66 -9.47
CA THR A 73 -4.86 23.06 -10.56
C THR A 73 -5.70 22.06 -11.35
N LEU A 74 -6.50 21.24 -10.67
CA LEU A 74 -7.41 20.29 -11.30
C LEU A 74 -8.44 21.02 -12.18
N CYS A 75 -9.08 22.08 -11.65
CA CYS A 75 -10.03 22.89 -12.40
C CYS A 75 -9.38 23.53 -13.64
N THR A 76 -8.15 24.03 -13.54
CA THR A 76 -7.43 24.62 -14.69
C THR A 76 -7.19 23.58 -15.79
N ILE A 77 -6.75 22.36 -15.44
CA ILE A 77 -6.53 21.29 -16.41
C ILE A 77 -7.85 20.88 -17.08
N LEU A 78 -8.93 20.75 -16.31
CA LEU A 78 -10.27 20.44 -16.83
C LEU A 78 -10.77 21.53 -17.78
N SER A 79 -10.65 22.81 -17.40
CA SER A 79 -11.02 23.93 -18.25
C SER A 79 -10.23 23.96 -19.56
N LEU A 80 -8.94 23.61 -19.52
CA LEU A 80 -8.10 23.53 -20.71
C LEU A 80 -8.51 22.36 -21.63
N ALA A 81 -8.81 21.20 -21.06
CA ALA A 81 -9.28 20.04 -21.82
C ALA A 81 -10.62 20.33 -22.52
N ILE A 82 -11.55 20.96 -21.81
CA ILE A 82 -12.84 21.37 -22.37
C ILE A 82 -12.66 22.42 -23.47
N SER A 83 -11.81 23.44 -23.26
CA SER A 83 -11.60 24.50 -24.27
C SER A 83 -10.96 23.99 -25.56
N HIS A 84 -10.19 22.91 -25.47
CA HIS A 84 -9.56 22.25 -26.62
C HIS A 84 -10.36 21.03 -27.13
N ASN A 85 -11.57 20.81 -26.62
CA ASN A 85 -12.43 19.67 -26.95
C ASN A 85 -11.70 18.32 -26.88
N ARG A 86 -10.83 18.16 -25.87
CA ARG A 86 -10.04 16.94 -25.65
C ARG A 86 -10.84 15.95 -24.79
N PRO A 87 -10.87 14.66 -25.15
CA PRO A 87 -11.50 13.64 -24.31
C PRO A 87 -10.75 13.52 -22.99
N LEU A 88 -11.50 13.38 -21.90
CA LEU A 88 -10.98 13.15 -20.55
C LEU A 88 -11.26 11.69 -20.17
N CYS A 89 -10.23 10.98 -19.74
CA CYS A 89 -10.35 9.64 -19.17
C CYS A 89 -9.88 9.68 -17.72
N GLN A 90 -10.68 9.10 -16.82
CA GLN A 90 -10.29 8.89 -15.43
C GLN A 90 -9.73 7.47 -15.31
N LEU A 91 -8.51 7.35 -14.80
CA LEU A 91 -7.93 6.08 -14.42
C LEU A 91 -8.11 5.93 -12.91
N ASP A 92 -8.95 4.99 -12.50
CA ASP A 92 -9.08 4.58 -11.10
C ASP A 92 -8.29 3.29 -10.92
N ASP A 93 -7.09 3.42 -10.36
CA ASP A 93 -6.23 2.28 -10.05
C ASP A 93 -6.51 1.82 -8.62
N GLN A 94 -6.88 0.55 -8.47
CA GLN A 94 -7.19 -0.03 -7.15
C GLN A 94 -5.97 -0.05 -6.22
N ASN A 95 -4.74 0.07 -6.76
CA ASN A 95 -3.48 -0.07 -6.02
C ASN A 95 -2.46 1.04 -6.33
N ALA A 96 -2.89 2.30 -6.50
CA ALA A 96 -1.98 3.42 -6.76
C ALA A 96 -0.83 3.59 -5.73
N PHE A 97 -0.95 3.00 -4.53
CA PHE A 97 0.09 2.97 -3.50
C PHE A 97 1.20 1.93 -3.76
N LEU A 98 0.97 0.92 -4.61
CA LEU A 98 1.95 -0.14 -4.94
C LEU A 98 2.86 0.22 -6.13
N HIS A 99 2.74 1.44 -6.66
CA HIS A 99 3.55 1.91 -7.78
C HIS A 99 4.58 2.98 -7.35
N GLY A 100 4.77 3.14 -6.04
CA GLY A 100 5.89 3.91 -5.49
C GLY A 100 7.18 3.11 -5.62
N THR A 101 8.31 3.80 -5.82
CA THR A 101 9.62 3.20 -5.62
C THR A 101 10.02 3.42 -4.18
N LEU A 102 10.22 2.35 -3.42
CA LEU A 102 10.75 2.43 -2.07
C LEU A 102 12.25 2.13 -2.09
N ASP A 103 13.08 3.16 -1.85
CA ASP A 103 14.54 3.01 -1.77
C ASP A 103 15.02 2.34 -0.47
N GLU A 104 14.12 2.16 0.50
CA GLU A 104 14.43 1.67 1.84
C GLU A 104 13.88 0.27 2.10
N HIS A 105 14.69 -0.59 2.71
CA HIS A 105 14.23 -1.90 3.16
C HIS A 105 13.38 -1.78 4.43
N VAL A 106 12.11 -2.16 4.33
CA VAL A 106 11.21 -2.20 5.49
C VAL A 106 11.12 -3.62 6.02
N TYR A 107 11.43 -3.76 7.31
CA TYR A 107 11.37 -5.01 8.05
C TYR A 107 10.09 -5.07 8.87
N ILE A 108 9.28 -6.10 8.67
CA ILE A 108 8.01 -6.28 9.39
C ILE A 108 8.04 -7.56 10.23
N ILE A 109 7.71 -7.48 11.53
CA ILE A 109 7.50 -8.66 12.40
C ILE A 109 6.08 -9.20 12.21
N GLY A 110 6.00 -10.42 11.66
CA GLY A 110 4.80 -11.25 11.62
C GLY A 110 4.50 -11.95 12.95
N GLU A 111 3.33 -12.59 13.04
CA GLU A 111 2.84 -13.23 14.28
C GLU A 111 3.74 -14.34 14.84
N ASN A 112 4.67 -14.87 14.02
CA ASN A 112 5.62 -15.92 14.42
C ASN A 112 7.06 -15.40 14.65
N GLY A 113 7.28 -14.09 14.74
CA GLY A 113 8.64 -13.52 14.85
C GLY A 113 9.42 -13.51 13.53
N VAL A 114 8.77 -13.90 12.43
CA VAL A 114 9.31 -13.84 11.08
C VAL A 114 9.45 -12.38 10.68
N THR A 115 10.66 -11.98 10.29
CA THR A 115 10.88 -10.68 9.67
C THR A 115 10.68 -10.83 8.17
N VAL A 116 9.77 -10.05 7.60
CA VAL A 116 9.62 -9.99 6.15
C VAL A 116 10.21 -8.69 5.66
N THR A 117 11.05 -8.79 4.64
CA THR A 117 11.53 -7.64 3.89
C THR A 117 10.52 -7.35 2.79
N LEU A 118 10.04 -6.11 2.74
CA LEU A 118 9.41 -5.58 1.54
C LEU A 118 10.53 -5.13 0.61
N GLU A 119 10.87 -5.94 -0.39
CA GLU A 119 11.50 -5.43 -1.61
C GLU A 119 10.37 -5.22 -2.61
N GLU A 120 10.02 -3.96 -2.90
CA GLU A 120 9.23 -3.64 -4.09
C GLU A 120 10.12 -3.85 -5.33
N LYS A 121 10.25 -5.11 -5.74
CA LYS A 121 10.82 -5.47 -7.04
C LYS A 121 9.70 -5.68 -8.04
N LEU A 122 9.84 -4.96 -9.16
CA LEU A 122 9.05 -5.04 -10.40
C LEU A 122 8.71 -6.47 -10.82
#